data_AF-A0A2V7T717-F1
#
_entry.id   AF-A0A2V7T717-F1
#
_cell.length_a   1.000
_cell.length_b   1.000
_cell.length_c   1.000
_cell.angle_alpha   90.00
_cell.angle_beta   90.00
_cell.angle_gamma   90.00
#
_symmetry.space_group_name_H-M   'P 1'
#
loop_
_entity.id
_entity.type
_entity.pdbx_description
1 polymer ?
#
loop_
_entity_poly.entity_id
_entity_poly.type
_entity_poly.pdbx_seq_one_letter_code
_entity_poly.pdbx_strand_id
1 'polypeptide(L)'
;MRFTWLLLLLTLVGRASVHAQDPRDAMVARAFNEFDAAQRLQLLMSALNPTSGPPRGAWPVGVQLLAQTLIEDGQDSLAAVWLRWAVRLSPDLQPDTVQFLPKVVAAYRSARDFVLSTRAPTDTAAATTWLWPAPDTRERTGRLQIAGSNLAAPLRIDVRGVGPIGPGGSVPLNPGSYQISAAAGGYDSVRVMREVLPGVTTVLEFHLRSALAQVAPTKPAAPAKTTPAPGAAQQQKKKGFPVGWVVLGAGAAAGLVAILAGGGGGGGATTGGMTVTFPN
;
A
#
# COMPACT_ATOMS: atom_id res chain seq x y z
N MET A 1 8.91 -80.85 -1.66
CA MET A 1 8.30 -80.55 -2.97
C MET A 1 7.50 -79.26 -2.85
N ARG A 2 7.76 -78.27 -3.72
CA ARG A 2 6.95 -77.07 -4.06
C ARG A 2 6.88 -75.99 -2.95
N PHE A 3 7.55 -74.82 -2.98
CA PHE A 3 7.72 -73.74 -3.98
C PHE A 3 6.40 -73.10 -4.46
N THR A 4 5.92 -72.08 -3.73
CA THR A 4 4.93 -71.08 -4.18
C THR A 4 5.11 -69.80 -3.33
N TRP A 5 6.08 -68.94 -3.68
CA TRP A 5 5.91 -67.69 -4.43
C TRP A 5 5.46 -66.47 -3.58
N LEU A 6 6.51 -65.79 -3.14
CA LEU A 6 6.61 -64.43 -2.62
C LEU A 6 6.49 -63.44 -3.78
N LEU A 7 5.42 -62.63 -3.86
CA LEU A 7 5.35 -61.45 -4.74
C LEU A 7 4.08 -60.64 -4.45
N LEU A 8 4.23 -59.56 -3.66
CA LEU A 8 3.72 -58.22 -3.98
C LEU A 8 4.07 -57.25 -2.82
N LEU A 9 5.29 -56.73 -2.84
CA LEU A 9 5.63 -55.48 -2.13
C LEU A 9 5.83 -54.42 -3.21
N LEU A 10 4.71 -54.02 -3.81
CA LEU A 10 4.64 -52.93 -4.77
C LEU A 10 4.67 -51.61 -3.98
N THR A 11 5.89 -51.11 -3.82
CA THR A 11 6.25 -49.69 -3.96
C THR A 11 5.07 -48.71 -4.05
N LEU A 12 4.50 -48.32 -2.90
CA LEU A 12 3.97 -46.97 -2.76
C LEU A 12 5.17 -46.02 -2.68
N VAL A 13 5.77 -45.74 -3.84
CA VAL A 13 6.47 -44.48 -4.03
C VAL A 13 5.40 -43.43 -3.83
N GLY A 14 5.37 -42.86 -2.62
CA GLY A 14 4.67 -41.62 -2.39
C GLY A 14 5.09 -40.66 -3.49
N ARG A 15 4.12 -40.21 -4.29
CA ARG A 15 4.26 -38.98 -5.04
C ARG A 15 4.45 -37.89 -4.00
N ALA A 16 5.67 -37.75 -3.49
CA ALA A 16 6.15 -36.49 -2.97
C ALA A 16 5.95 -35.53 -4.14
N SER A 17 4.92 -34.70 -4.03
CA SER A 17 4.73 -33.58 -4.93
C SER A 17 6.02 -32.78 -4.89
N VAL A 18 6.87 -32.99 -5.89
CA VAL A 18 7.96 -32.08 -6.22
C VAL A 18 7.23 -30.76 -6.40
N HIS A 19 7.28 -29.92 -5.36
CA HIS A 19 6.86 -28.54 -5.49
C HIS A 19 7.72 -28.02 -6.63
N ALA A 20 7.09 -27.77 -7.78
CA ALA A 20 7.78 -27.12 -8.88
C ALA A 20 8.40 -25.86 -8.26
N GLN A 21 9.73 -25.85 -8.19
CA GLN A 21 10.48 -24.79 -7.55
C GLN A 21 10.02 -23.48 -8.19
N ASP A 22 9.59 -22.51 -7.38
CA ASP A 22 9.11 -21.23 -7.91
C ASP A 22 10.26 -20.66 -8.77
N PRO A 23 10.03 -20.29 -10.04
CA PRO A 23 11.07 -19.76 -10.90
C PRO A 23 11.80 -18.56 -10.25
N ARG A 24 11.14 -17.84 -9.32
CA ARG A 24 11.78 -16.78 -8.53
C ARG A 24 12.84 -17.30 -7.58
N ASP A 25 12.62 -18.42 -6.91
CA ASP A 25 13.55 -18.97 -5.92
C ASP A 25 14.89 -19.27 -6.60
N ALA A 26 14.85 -19.87 -7.80
CA ALA A 26 16.04 -20.13 -8.60
C ALA A 26 16.72 -18.83 -9.07
N MET A 27 15.95 -17.81 -9.49
CA MET A 27 16.52 -16.52 -9.92
C MET A 27 17.16 -15.75 -8.76
N VAL A 28 16.52 -15.70 -7.60
CA VAL A 28 17.06 -15.04 -6.39
C VAL A 28 18.29 -15.79 -5.89
N ALA A 29 18.27 -17.13 -5.85
CA ALA A 29 19.43 -17.92 -5.51
C ALA A 29 20.59 -17.70 -6.49
N ARG A 30 20.31 -17.60 -7.79
CA ARG A 30 21.34 -17.27 -8.79
C ARG A 30 21.90 -15.87 -8.58
N ALA A 31 21.05 -14.88 -8.34
CA ALA A 31 21.48 -13.51 -8.07
C ALA A 31 22.35 -13.41 -6.81
N PHE A 32 22.07 -14.20 -5.77
CA PHE A 32 22.89 -14.25 -4.56
C PHE A 32 24.32 -14.72 -4.84
N ASN A 33 24.48 -15.68 -5.76
CA ASN A 33 25.78 -16.20 -6.18
C ASN A 33 26.42 -15.41 -7.33
N GLU A 34 25.74 -14.40 -7.86
CA GLU A 34 26.24 -13.58 -8.96
C GLU A 34 27.16 -12.49 -8.42
N PHE A 35 28.38 -12.40 -8.96
CA PHE A 35 29.38 -11.42 -8.52
C PHE A 35 29.32 -10.13 -9.34
N ASP A 36 28.86 -10.19 -10.60
CA ASP A 36 28.67 -9.00 -11.41
C ASP A 36 27.42 -8.24 -10.98
N ALA A 37 27.58 -7.00 -10.50
CA ALA A 37 26.48 -6.21 -9.97
C ALA A 37 25.41 -5.93 -11.02
N ALA A 38 25.78 -5.67 -12.28
CA ALA A 38 24.82 -5.36 -13.35
C ALA A 38 23.97 -6.60 -13.71
N GLN A 39 24.59 -7.77 -13.79
CA GLN A 39 23.90 -9.04 -14.02
C GLN A 39 23.02 -9.43 -12.83
N ARG A 40 23.50 -9.21 -11.60
CA ARG A 40 22.71 -9.41 -10.37
C ARG A 40 21.45 -8.54 -10.39
N LEU A 41 21.58 -7.26 -10.72
CA LEU A 41 20.43 -6.35 -10.85
C LEU A 41 19.42 -6.83 -11.89
N GLN A 42 19.87 -7.29 -13.06
CA GLN A 42 18.99 -7.81 -14.11
C GLN A 42 18.21 -9.05 -13.64
N LEU A 43 18.88 -9.99 -12.98
CA LEU A 43 18.25 -11.18 -12.42
C LEU A 43 17.20 -10.81 -11.37
N LEU A 44 17.54 -9.89 -10.45
CA LEU A 44 16.63 -9.45 -9.39
C LEU A 44 15.43 -8.70 -9.94
N MET A 45 15.64 -7.73 -10.84
CA MET A 45 14.54 -6.99 -11.47
C MET A 45 13.56 -7.93 -12.16
N SER A 46 14.05 -8.99 -12.82
CA SER A 46 13.22 -10.01 -13.46
C SER A 46 12.47 -10.87 -12.44
N ALA A 47 13.14 -11.30 -11.37
CA ALA A 47 12.56 -12.13 -10.30
C ALA A 47 11.45 -11.41 -9.52
N LEU A 48 11.48 -10.07 -9.49
CA LEU A 48 10.52 -9.25 -8.75
C LEU A 48 9.22 -8.99 -9.52
N ASN A 49 9.09 -9.44 -10.77
CA ASN A 49 7.87 -9.26 -11.55
C ASN A 49 6.64 -9.85 -10.83
N PRO A 50 5.65 -9.05 -10.42
CA PRO A 50 4.47 -9.50 -9.70
C PRO A 50 3.54 -10.37 -10.55
N THR A 51 3.64 -10.33 -11.89
CA THR A 51 2.82 -11.22 -12.74
C THR A 51 3.29 -12.67 -12.71
N SER A 52 4.52 -12.93 -12.26
CA SER A 52 5.07 -14.29 -12.12
C SER A 52 4.50 -15.04 -10.90
N GLY A 53 3.58 -14.45 -10.12
CA GLY A 53 3.09 -14.98 -8.83
C GLY A 53 2.99 -13.97 -7.66
N PRO A 54 2.42 -14.38 -6.52
CA PRO A 54 2.26 -13.51 -5.35
C PRO A 54 3.61 -13.12 -4.70
N PRO A 55 3.71 -11.96 -4.02
CA PRO A 55 4.92 -11.46 -3.36
C PRO A 55 5.22 -12.21 -2.04
N ARG A 56 5.55 -13.50 -2.14
CA ARG A 56 5.88 -14.42 -1.03
C ARG A 56 7.12 -15.25 -1.37
N GLY A 57 7.56 -16.11 -0.44
CA GLY A 57 8.71 -17.00 -0.67
C GLY A 57 10.02 -16.22 -0.77
N ALA A 58 10.81 -16.42 -1.83
CA ALA A 58 12.06 -15.67 -2.05
C ALA A 58 11.86 -14.21 -2.50
N TRP A 59 10.64 -13.78 -2.84
CA TRP A 59 10.42 -12.41 -3.34
C TRP A 59 10.89 -11.31 -2.36
N PRO A 60 10.58 -11.37 -1.05
CA PRO A 60 11.09 -10.40 -0.09
C PRO A 60 12.61 -10.35 0.04
N VAL A 61 13.27 -11.52 -0.07
CA VAL A 61 14.73 -11.63 -0.05
C VAL A 61 15.29 -10.95 -1.31
N GLY A 62 14.67 -11.20 -2.47
CA GLY A 62 15.02 -10.54 -3.72
C GLY A 62 14.89 -9.01 -3.66
N VAL A 63 13.84 -8.48 -3.02
CA VAL A 63 13.65 -7.03 -2.83
C VAL A 63 14.79 -6.44 -2.00
N GLN A 64 15.12 -7.08 -0.87
CA GLN A 64 16.17 -6.58 0.02
C GLN A 64 17.57 -6.73 -0.59
N LEU A 65 17.82 -7.81 -1.34
CA LEU A 65 19.07 -8.01 -2.07
C LEU A 65 19.23 -7.00 -3.23
N LEU A 66 18.13 -6.65 -3.90
CA LEU A 66 18.12 -5.58 -4.91
C LEU A 66 18.48 -4.24 -4.26
N ALA A 67 17.83 -3.92 -3.14
CA ALA A 67 18.09 -2.68 -2.43
C ALA A 67 19.54 -2.62 -1.92
N GLN A 68 20.08 -3.72 -1.39
CA GLN A 68 21.48 -3.81 -0.97
C GLN A 68 22.43 -3.55 -2.14
N THR A 69 22.23 -4.24 -3.27
CA THR A 69 23.07 -4.09 -4.46
C THR A 69 23.06 -2.64 -4.97
N LEU A 70 21.89 -2.00 -5.01
CA LEU A 70 21.76 -0.60 -5.41
C LEU A 70 22.45 0.36 -4.42
N ILE A 71 22.32 0.11 -3.12
CA ILE A 71 22.94 0.93 -2.07
C ILE A 71 24.47 0.80 -2.08
N GLU A 72 25.00 -0.40 -2.31
CA GLU A 72 26.44 -0.64 -2.45
C GLU A 72 27.01 0.08 -3.68
N ASP A 73 26.23 0.20 -4.75
CA ASP A 73 26.57 0.96 -5.97
C ASP A 73 26.31 2.48 -5.85
N GLY A 74 25.94 2.97 -4.66
CA GLY A 74 25.67 4.39 -4.40
C GLY A 74 24.36 4.93 -4.99
N GLN A 75 23.44 4.04 -5.38
CA GLN A 75 22.13 4.36 -5.96
C GLN A 75 21.01 4.36 -4.90
N ASP A 76 21.24 5.00 -3.76
CA ASP A 76 20.31 5.04 -2.62
C ASP A 76 18.90 5.52 -3.00
N SER A 77 18.80 6.51 -3.89
CA SER A 77 17.51 7.03 -4.37
C SER A 77 16.73 5.99 -5.17
N LEU A 78 17.41 5.18 -5.99
CA LEU A 78 16.79 4.13 -6.76
C LEU A 78 16.36 2.97 -5.86
N ALA A 79 17.19 2.59 -4.89
CA ALA A 79 16.84 1.63 -3.86
C ALA A 79 15.57 2.04 -3.11
N ALA A 80 15.46 3.32 -2.71
CA ALA A 80 14.28 3.84 -2.03
C ALA A 80 13.00 3.74 -2.89
N VAL A 81 13.09 3.97 -4.21
CA VAL A 81 11.95 3.83 -5.13
C VAL A 81 11.48 2.37 -5.21
N TRP A 82 12.42 1.43 -5.37
CA TRP A 82 12.11 -0.02 -5.36
C TRP A 82 11.49 -0.47 -4.04
N LEU A 83 12.02 -0.01 -2.91
CA LEU A 83 11.50 -0.36 -1.60
C LEU A 83 10.09 0.19 -1.36
N ARG A 84 9.80 1.44 -1.78
CA ARG A 84 8.45 2.02 -1.66
C ARG A 84 7.43 1.25 -2.50
N TRP A 85 7.80 0.89 -3.72
CA TRP A 85 6.98 0.03 -4.57
C TRP A 85 6.72 -1.33 -3.90
N ALA A 86 7.76 -1.96 -3.36
CA ALA A 86 7.63 -3.27 -2.72
C ALA A 86 6.71 -3.21 -1.49
N VAL A 87 6.85 -2.18 -0.64
CA VAL A 87 5.94 -1.96 0.50
C VAL A 87 4.52 -1.71 0.04
N ARG A 88 4.30 -1.03 -1.10
CA ARG A 88 2.95 -0.82 -1.63
C ARG A 88 2.29 -2.13 -2.07
N LEU A 89 3.07 -3.07 -2.61
CA LEU A 89 2.60 -4.40 -2.98
C LEU A 89 2.42 -5.35 -1.79
N SER A 90 3.29 -5.26 -0.79
CA SER A 90 3.24 -6.11 0.40
C SER A 90 3.46 -5.25 1.66
N PRO A 91 2.40 -4.59 2.16
CA PRO A 91 2.50 -3.66 3.30
C PRO A 91 2.98 -4.32 4.59
N ASP A 92 2.65 -5.61 4.76
CA ASP A 92 2.96 -6.39 5.96
C ASP A 92 4.38 -6.96 5.94
N LEU A 93 5.08 -6.87 4.81
CA LEU A 93 6.42 -7.41 4.68
C LEU A 93 7.39 -6.70 5.63
N GLN A 94 8.10 -7.46 6.45
CA GLN A 94 9.13 -6.96 7.37
C GLN A 94 10.54 -7.06 6.77
N PRO A 95 11.43 -6.09 7.05
CA PRO A 95 12.84 -6.23 6.70
C PRO A 95 13.46 -7.35 7.55
N ASP A 96 14.32 -8.15 6.95
CA ASP A 96 15.12 -9.16 7.64
C ASP A 96 16.36 -8.47 8.22
N THR A 97 16.34 -8.32 9.55
CA THR A 97 17.40 -7.64 10.30
C THR A 97 18.61 -8.52 10.60
N VAL A 98 18.52 -9.82 10.31
CA VAL A 98 19.60 -10.79 10.57
C VAL A 98 20.46 -10.95 9.33
N GLN A 99 19.84 -11.02 8.14
CA GLN A 99 20.55 -11.30 6.89
C GLN A 99 21.05 -10.04 6.17
N PHE A 100 20.41 -8.88 6.36
CA PHE A 100 20.72 -7.67 5.61
C PHE A 100 21.38 -6.58 6.45
N LEU A 101 22.16 -5.75 5.78
CA LEU A 101 22.90 -4.65 6.40
C LEU A 101 21.96 -3.66 7.11
N PRO A 102 22.38 -3.04 8.24
CA PRO A 102 21.58 -2.04 8.94
C PRO A 102 21.10 -0.88 8.04
N LYS A 103 21.91 -0.48 7.04
CA LYS A 103 21.56 0.56 6.07
C LYS A 103 20.36 0.15 5.19
N VAL A 104 20.28 -1.12 4.78
CA VAL A 104 19.14 -1.66 4.00
C VAL A 104 17.88 -1.68 4.85
N VAL A 105 17.99 -2.13 6.10
CA VAL A 105 16.89 -2.13 7.07
C VAL A 105 16.37 -0.71 7.31
N ALA A 106 17.25 0.27 7.48
CA ALA A 106 16.88 1.68 7.64
C ALA A 106 16.19 2.24 6.39
N ALA A 107 16.72 1.95 5.19
CA ALA A 107 16.09 2.34 3.93
C ALA A 107 14.69 1.73 3.76
N TYR A 108 14.51 0.46 4.14
CA TYR A 108 13.21 -0.22 4.11
C TYR A 108 12.21 0.47 5.04
N ARG A 109 12.60 0.75 6.29
CA ARG A 109 11.73 1.45 7.26
C ARG A 109 11.35 2.84 6.75
N SER A 110 12.31 3.60 6.22
CA SER A 110 12.05 4.92 5.63
C SER A 110 11.10 4.83 4.43
N ALA A 111 11.24 3.83 3.57
CA ALA A 111 10.33 3.59 2.47
C ALA A 111 8.90 3.29 2.96
N ARG A 112 8.77 2.50 4.03
CA ARG A 112 7.47 2.22 4.66
C ARG A 112 6.83 3.48 5.23
N ASP A 113 7.57 4.27 6.00
CA ASP A 113 7.08 5.52 6.59
C ASP A 113 6.63 6.50 5.51
N PHE A 114 7.37 6.58 4.40
CA PHE A 114 6.99 7.37 3.23
C PHE A 114 5.66 6.87 2.62
N VAL A 115 5.51 5.56 2.38
CA VAL A 115 4.28 5.02 1.79
C VAL A 115 3.07 5.25 2.72
N LEU A 116 3.26 5.07 4.02
CA LEU A 116 2.19 5.29 5.01
C LEU A 116 1.79 6.77 5.12
N SER A 117 2.76 7.69 5.13
CA SER A 117 2.50 9.13 5.22
C SER A 117 1.93 9.75 3.94
N THR A 118 2.18 9.13 2.79
CA THR A 118 1.68 9.60 1.47
C THR A 118 0.42 8.90 1.01
N ARG A 119 -0.06 7.88 1.74
CA ARG A 119 -1.30 7.18 1.41
C ARG A 119 -2.50 8.11 1.59
N ALA A 120 -3.21 8.38 0.50
CA ALA A 120 -4.45 9.15 0.54
C ALA A 120 -5.65 8.21 0.77
N PRO A 121 -6.73 8.63 1.46
CA PRO A 121 -7.96 7.85 1.54
C PRO A 121 -8.55 7.49 0.16
N THR A 122 -8.27 8.34 -0.83
CA THR A 122 -8.69 8.19 -2.22
C THR A 122 -7.74 7.31 -3.05
N ASP A 123 -6.71 6.69 -2.47
CA ASP A 123 -5.77 5.85 -3.23
C ASP A 123 -6.46 4.66 -3.91
N THR A 124 -7.56 4.17 -3.35
CA THR A 124 -8.38 3.09 -3.93
C THR A 124 -9.11 3.51 -5.20
N ALA A 125 -9.27 4.82 -5.44
CA ALA A 125 -9.83 5.35 -6.67
C ALA A 125 -8.83 5.33 -7.84
N ALA A 126 -7.59 4.86 -7.63
CA ALA A 126 -6.62 4.66 -8.68
C ALA A 126 -6.05 3.23 -8.62
N ALA A 127 -6.55 2.35 -9.51
CA ALA A 127 -5.97 1.04 -9.72
C ALA A 127 -4.58 1.21 -10.37
N THR A 128 -3.63 0.39 -9.95
CA THR A 128 -2.24 0.47 -10.43
C THR A 128 -1.77 -0.91 -10.85
N THR A 129 -1.30 -1.00 -12.08
CA THR A 129 -0.70 -2.21 -12.64
C THR A 129 0.70 -1.86 -13.12
N TRP A 130 1.67 -2.74 -12.84
CA TRP A 130 3.03 -2.56 -13.31
C TRP A 130 3.32 -3.62 -14.37
N LEU A 131 3.63 -3.16 -15.58
CA LEU A 131 3.95 -4.00 -16.71
C LEU A 131 5.47 -4.08 -16.83
N TRP A 132 6.02 -5.26 -16.53
CA TRP A 132 7.42 -5.56 -16.78
C TRP A 132 7.68 -5.59 -18.28
N PRO A 133 8.77 -4.99 -18.74
CA PRO A 133 9.10 -5.03 -20.15
C PRO A 133 9.62 -6.43 -20.52
N ALA A 134 9.84 -6.67 -21.81
CA ALA A 134 10.53 -7.87 -22.25
C ALA A 134 11.95 -7.94 -21.62
N PRO A 135 12.48 -9.14 -21.33
CA PRO A 135 13.73 -9.31 -20.57
C PRO A 135 14.97 -8.57 -21.11
N ASP A 136 14.97 -8.19 -22.39
CA ASP A 136 16.14 -7.62 -23.09
C ASP A 136 16.20 -6.09 -23.11
N THR A 137 15.17 -5.40 -22.60
CA THR A 137 15.15 -3.93 -22.59
C THR A 137 15.94 -3.40 -21.39
N ARG A 138 17.17 -2.92 -21.62
CA ARG A 138 17.99 -2.21 -20.61
C ARG A 138 17.56 -0.75 -20.42
N GLU A 139 16.25 -0.50 -20.41
CA GLU A 139 15.72 0.85 -20.25
C GLU A 139 15.98 1.37 -18.84
N ARG A 140 16.67 2.52 -18.76
CA ARG A 140 16.98 3.20 -17.50
C ARG A 140 15.84 4.09 -17.01
N THR A 141 14.95 4.48 -17.93
CA THR A 141 13.73 5.24 -17.65
C THR A 141 12.56 4.28 -17.45
N GLY A 142 11.61 4.64 -16.61
CA GLY A 142 10.31 3.98 -16.58
C GLY A 142 9.30 4.71 -17.47
N ARG A 143 8.08 4.21 -17.49
CA ARG A 143 6.96 4.89 -18.16
C ARG A 143 5.79 5.01 -17.22
N LEU A 144 5.10 6.15 -17.30
CA LEU A 144 3.77 6.31 -16.72
C LEU A 144 2.76 6.28 -17.86
N GLN A 145 1.75 5.42 -17.74
CA GLN A 145 0.67 5.32 -18.69
C GLN A 145 -0.66 5.49 -17.96
N ILE A 146 -1.54 6.29 -18.55
CA ILE A 146 -2.91 6.43 -18.08
C ILE A 146 -3.79 5.52 -18.95
N ALA A 147 -4.56 4.66 -18.30
CA ALA A 147 -5.58 3.88 -18.98
C ALA A 147 -6.62 4.79 -19.67
N GLY A 148 -7.41 4.23 -20.58
CA GLY A 148 -8.59 4.93 -21.11
C GLY A 148 -9.56 5.29 -19.98
N SER A 149 -10.40 6.31 -20.20
CA SER A 149 -11.45 6.68 -19.26
C SER A 149 -12.82 6.34 -19.84
N ASN A 150 -13.69 5.77 -19.01
CA ASN A 150 -15.10 5.51 -19.32
C ASN A 150 -16.03 6.56 -18.68
N LEU A 151 -15.49 7.66 -18.15
CA LEU A 151 -16.27 8.73 -17.54
C LEU A 151 -17.05 9.51 -18.62
N ALA A 152 -18.24 9.99 -18.27
CA ALA A 152 -19.07 10.81 -19.16
C ALA A 152 -18.48 12.22 -19.39
N ALA A 153 -17.60 12.67 -18.50
CA ALA A 153 -16.91 13.95 -18.58
C ALA A 153 -15.42 13.76 -18.91
N PRO A 154 -14.78 14.73 -19.60
CA PRO A 154 -13.34 14.67 -19.88
C PRO A 154 -12.50 14.56 -18.60
N LEU A 155 -11.70 13.49 -18.51
CA LEU A 155 -10.76 13.27 -17.42
C LEU A 155 -9.49 14.10 -17.65
N ARG A 156 -9.14 14.93 -16.67
CA ARG A 156 -7.88 15.70 -16.62
C ARG A 156 -6.95 15.07 -15.61
N ILE A 157 -5.72 14.78 -16.03
CA ILE A 157 -4.69 14.23 -15.14
C ILE A 157 -3.48 15.14 -15.20
N ASP A 158 -2.98 15.49 -14.02
CA ASP A 158 -1.79 16.31 -13.82
C ASP A 158 -0.78 15.52 -12.99
N VAL A 159 0.45 15.44 -13.52
CA VAL A 159 1.59 14.84 -12.83
C VAL A 159 2.51 15.96 -12.38
N ARG A 160 2.66 16.11 -11.06
CA ARG A 160 3.45 17.20 -10.48
C ARG A 160 4.89 17.16 -11.00
N GLY A 161 5.32 18.28 -11.59
CA GLY A 161 6.67 18.43 -12.17
C GLY A 161 6.84 17.89 -13.59
N VAL A 162 5.78 17.32 -14.18
CA VAL A 162 5.77 16.80 -15.56
C VAL A 162 4.71 17.53 -16.40
N GLY A 163 3.52 17.75 -15.83
CA GLY A 163 2.39 18.41 -16.50
C GLY A 163 1.25 17.45 -16.84
N PRO A 164 0.33 17.88 -17.73
CA PRO A 164 -0.88 17.13 -18.01
C PRO A 164 -0.64 15.90 -18.89
N ILE A 165 -1.36 14.82 -18.60
CA ILE A 165 -1.39 13.60 -19.43
C ILE A 165 -2.85 13.28 -19.77
N GLY A 166 -3.14 13.06 -21.05
CA GLY A 166 -4.49 12.67 -21.49
C GLY A 166 -4.81 11.20 -21.15
N PRO A 167 -6.10 10.81 -21.08
CA PRO A 167 -6.50 9.40 -21.03
C PRO A 167 -5.92 8.62 -22.20
N GLY A 168 -5.40 7.41 -21.95
CA GLY A 168 -4.65 6.63 -22.95
C GLY A 168 -3.23 7.13 -23.24
N GLY A 169 -2.84 8.28 -22.67
CA GLY A 169 -1.51 8.85 -22.84
C GLY A 169 -0.43 8.08 -22.10
N SER A 170 0.81 8.15 -22.60
CA SER A 170 1.99 7.57 -21.98
C SER A 170 3.17 8.52 -22.08
N VAL A 171 3.93 8.66 -21.01
CA VAL A 171 5.12 9.51 -20.93
C VAL A 171 6.29 8.76 -20.29
N PRO A 172 7.50 8.81 -20.86
CA PRO A 172 8.69 8.31 -20.18
C PRO A 172 9.04 9.20 -18.99
N LEU A 173 9.40 8.59 -17.87
CA LEU A 173 9.79 9.31 -16.65
C LEU A 173 11.04 8.69 -16.04
N ASN A 174 11.87 9.53 -15.42
CA ASN A 174 12.94 9.03 -14.58
C ASN A 174 12.36 8.23 -13.40
N PRO A 175 13.04 7.17 -12.93
CA PRO A 175 12.58 6.44 -11.76
C PRO A 175 12.37 7.37 -10.56
N GLY A 176 11.25 7.21 -9.86
CA GLY A 176 10.86 8.15 -8.82
C GLY A 176 9.47 7.90 -8.26
N SER A 177 9.11 8.68 -7.23
CA SER A 177 7.76 8.73 -6.67
C SER A 177 7.07 10.02 -7.16
N TYR A 178 5.94 9.89 -7.83
CA TYR A 178 5.23 10.99 -8.47
C TYR A 178 3.87 11.22 -7.82
N GLN A 179 3.55 12.49 -7.57
CA GLN A 179 2.22 12.92 -7.13
C GLN A 179 1.36 13.18 -8.37
N ILE A 180 0.24 12.49 -8.45
CA ILE A 180 -0.63 12.47 -9.63
C ILE A 180 -2.03 12.85 -9.18
N SER A 181 -2.62 13.86 -9.82
CA SER A 181 -3.97 14.32 -9.53
C SER A 181 -4.87 14.06 -10.73
N ALA A 182 -6.08 13.56 -10.49
CA ALA A 182 -7.06 13.33 -11.54
C ALA A 182 -8.41 13.97 -11.17
N ALA A 183 -9.04 14.64 -12.13
CA ALA A 183 -10.31 15.34 -11.93
C ALA A 183 -11.16 15.31 -13.21
N ALA A 184 -12.47 15.24 -13.04
CA ALA A 184 -13.45 15.36 -14.12
C ALA A 184 -14.67 16.15 -13.62
N GLY A 185 -15.33 16.89 -14.51
CA GLY A 185 -16.50 17.70 -14.15
C GLY A 185 -17.65 16.83 -13.61
N GLY A 186 -18.20 17.17 -12.44
CA GLY A 186 -19.26 16.39 -11.79
C GLY A 186 -18.76 15.20 -10.96
N TYR A 187 -17.45 15.03 -10.81
CA TYR A 187 -16.83 13.95 -10.03
C TYR A 187 -15.89 14.50 -8.95
N ASP A 188 -15.68 13.71 -7.90
CA ASP A 188 -14.69 14.00 -6.87
C ASP A 188 -13.28 13.86 -7.44
N SER A 189 -12.41 14.84 -7.17
CA SER A 189 -11.00 14.76 -7.57
C SER A 189 -10.21 13.82 -6.66
N VAL A 190 -9.23 13.12 -7.23
CA VAL A 190 -8.31 12.25 -6.51
C VAL A 190 -6.88 12.74 -6.63
N ARG A 191 -6.08 12.50 -5.59
CA ARG A 191 -4.63 12.65 -5.60
C ARG A 191 -3.99 11.38 -5.07
N VAL A 192 -3.00 10.88 -5.78
CA VAL A 192 -2.26 9.66 -5.43
C VAL A 192 -0.75 9.87 -5.55
N MET A 193 0.02 9.09 -4.79
CA MET A 193 1.47 8.98 -4.92
C MET A 193 1.80 7.63 -5.54
N ARG A 194 2.57 7.59 -6.64
CA ARG A 194 2.89 6.35 -7.36
C ARG A 194 4.34 6.31 -7.83
N GLU A 195 4.92 5.12 -7.73
CA GLU A 195 6.30 4.85 -8.12
C GLU A 195 6.39 4.51 -9.61
N VAL A 196 7.36 5.12 -10.29
CA VAL A 196 7.83 4.72 -11.62
C VAL A 196 9.18 4.04 -11.44
N LEU A 197 9.28 2.79 -11.87
CA LEU A 197 10.48 1.97 -11.75
C LEU A 197 11.27 1.99 -13.07
N PRO A 198 12.60 1.79 -13.05
CA PRO A 198 13.39 1.71 -14.28
C PRO A 198 12.92 0.54 -15.16
N GLY A 199 12.68 0.82 -16.44
CA GLY A 199 12.24 -0.16 -17.44
C GLY A 199 10.80 -0.64 -17.29
N VAL A 200 10.09 -0.32 -16.20
CA VAL A 200 8.71 -0.79 -15.96
C VAL A 200 7.72 0.29 -16.38
N THR A 201 6.61 -0.14 -16.97
CA THR A 201 5.47 0.74 -17.23
C THR A 201 4.49 0.69 -16.06
N THR A 202 4.36 1.79 -15.34
CA THR A 202 3.32 2.00 -14.32
C THR A 202 2.05 2.47 -15.01
N VAL A 203 1.03 1.62 -15.04
CA VAL A 203 -0.29 1.91 -15.61
C VAL A 203 -1.25 2.32 -14.50
N LEU A 204 -1.92 3.46 -14.68
CA LEU A 204 -2.93 3.96 -13.76
C LEU A 204 -4.31 4.02 -14.40
N GLU A 205 -5.30 3.48 -13.70
CA GLU A 205 -6.71 3.58 -14.06
C GLU A 205 -7.46 4.29 -12.94
N PHE A 206 -8.17 5.36 -13.28
CA PHE A 206 -8.87 6.20 -12.31
C PHE A 206 -10.37 5.94 -12.31
N HIS A 207 -10.91 5.62 -11.13
CA HIS A 207 -12.33 5.41 -10.87
C HIS A 207 -12.86 6.54 -9.97
N LEU A 208 -13.22 7.68 -10.58
CA LEU A 208 -13.73 8.83 -9.84
C LEU A 208 -15.18 8.62 -9.41
N ARG A 209 -15.53 9.06 -8.20
CA ARG A 209 -16.90 8.99 -7.68
C ARG A 209 -17.71 10.19 -8.17
N SER A 210 -18.95 9.98 -8.61
CA SER A 210 -19.84 11.08 -8.98
C SER A 210 -20.23 11.90 -7.76
N ALA A 211 -20.05 13.22 -7.83
CA ALA A 211 -20.42 14.15 -6.77
C ALA A 211 -21.95 14.34 -6.68
N LEU A 212 -22.66 14.18 -7.80
CA LEU A 212 -24.12 14.35 -7.87
C LEU A 212 -24.90 13.26 -7.11
N ALA A 213 -24.29 12.10 -6.89
CA ALA A 213 -24.90 11.00 -6.14
C ALA A 213 -24.93 11.23 -4.61
N GLN A 214 -24.35 12.32 -4.10
CA GLN A 214 -24.25 12.59 -2.65
C GLN A 214 -25.36 13.50 -2.09
N VAL A 215 -26.29 13.99 -2.91
CA VAL A 215 -27.46 14.74 -2.40
C VAL A 215 -28.52 13.74 -1.90
N ALA A 216 -28.37 13.26 -0.67
CA ALA A 216 -29.47 12.61 0.03
C ALA A 216 -30.56 13.66 0.33
N PRO A 217 -31.86 13.35 0.15
CA PRO A 217 -32.91 14.26 0.56
C PRO A 217 -32.81 14.46 2.08
N THR A 218 -32.66 15.71 2.51
CA THR A 218 -32.86 16.10 3.91
C THR A 218 -34.22 15.57 4.35
N LYS A 219 -34.21 14.57 5.25
CA LYS A 219 -35.41 14.10 5.95
C LYS A 219 -36.13 15.34 6.49
N PRO A 220 -37.38 15.62 6.10
CA PRO A 220 -38.11 16.76 6.64
C PRO A 220 -38.09 16.68 8.17
N ALA A 221 -37.60 17.74 8.81
CA ALA A 221 -37.68 17.86 10.26
C ALA A 221 -39.13 17.63 10.67
N ALA A 222 -39.34 16.67 11.58
CA ALA A 222 -40.67 16.43 12.15
C ALA A 222 -41.19 17.76 12.72
N PRO A 223 -42.46 18.11 12.50
CA PRO A 223 -43.01 19.37 13.00
C PRO A 223 -42.82 19.44 14.51
N ALA A 224 -42.25 20.56 14.96
CA ALA A 224 -42.09 20.86 16.37
C ALA A 224 -43.46 20.74 17.06
N LYS A 225 -43.57 19.86 18.05
CA LYS A 225 -44.74 19.82 18.93
C LYS A 225 -44.86 21.17 19.61
N THR A 226 -45.88 21.93 19.24
CA THR A 226 -46.31 23.14 19.95
C THR A 226 -46.54 22.82 21.42
N THR A 227 -45.78 23.49 22.29
CA THR A 227 -45.98 23.49 23.74
C THR A 227 -47.32 24.16 24.08
N PRO A 228 -48.24 23.54 24.83
CA PRO A 228 -49.36 24.25 25.43
C PRO A 228 -48.91 24.98 26.69
N ALA A 229 -49.41 26.21 26.85
CA ALA A 229 -49.25 27.09 28.00
C ALA A 229 -49.79 26.48 29.31
N PRO A 230 -49.35 26.95 30.49
CA PRO A 230 -49.57 26.29 31.77
C PRO A 230 -51.01 26.49 32.27
N GLY A 231 -51.73 25.39 32.46
CA GLY A 231 -53.10 25.40 32.93
C GLY A 231 -53.39 24.25 33.89
N ALA A 232 -53.69 24.64 35.12
CA ALA A 232 -54.49 23.93 36.13
C ALA A 232 -53.97 22.60 36.69
N ALA A 233 -53.71 22.64 38.01
CA ALA A 233 -53.51 21.51 38.88
C ALA A 233 -54.64 20.48 38.76
N GLN A 234 -54.26 19.21 38.59
CA GLN A 234 -55.13 18.08 38.91
C GLN A 234 -54.41 17.09 39.82
N GLN A 235 -55.17 16.70 40.84
CA GLN A 235 -54.77 16.07 42.09
C GLN A 235 -54.28 14.64 41.86
N GLN A 236 -53.07 14.34 42.35
CA GLN A 236 -52.57 12.96 42.46
C GLN A 236 -53.31 12.24 43.60
N LYS A 237 -54.20 11.32 43.23
CA LYS A 237 -54.93 10.47 44.17
C LYS A 237 -54.08 9.23 44.50
N LYS A 238 -53.68 9.13 45.77
CA LYS A 238 -53.02 8.00 46.41
C LYS A 238 -53.79 6.68 46.22
N LYS A 239 -53.09 5.63 45.77
CA LYS A 239 -53.39 4.20 45.98
C LYS A 239 -52.06 3.48 45.79
N GLY A 240 -51.34 3.13 46.85
CA GLY A 240 -51.64 1.96 47.68
C GLY A 240 -50.67 0.85 47.28
N PHE A 241 -49.49 0.85 47.92
CA PHE A 241 -48.47 -0.20 47.83
C PHE A 241 -49.00 -1.55 48.30
N PRO A 242 -48.41 -2.66 47.83
CA PRO A 242 -47.80 -3.53 48.82
C PRO A 242 -46.35 -3.91 48.50
N VAL A 243 -45.67 -4.15 49.60
CA VAL A 243 -44.28 -4.52 49.86
C VAL A 243 -43.96 -5.92 49.34
N GLY A 244 -42.71 -6.17 48.91
CA GLY A 244 -42.23 -7.54 48.69
C GLY A 244 -40.83 -7.70 48.09
N TRP A 245 -39.83 -7.68 48.97
CA TRP A 245 -38.55 -8.40 48.93
C TRP A 245 -37.29 -7.86 48.22
N VAL A 246 -36.27 -7.81 49.08
CA VAL A 246 -34.83 -7.61 48.96
C VAL A 246 -34.14 -8.90 48.50
N VAL A 247 -33.13 -8.81 47.61
CA VAL A 247 -31.85 -9.57 47.60
C VAL A 247 -30.86 -8.74 46.75
N LEU A 248 -29.84 -8.02 47.24
CA LEU A 248 -28.55 -8.38 47.87
C LEU A 248 -27.52 -9.02 46.91
N GLY A 249 -26.44 -8.29 46.59
CA GLY A 249 -25.24 -8.78 45.87
C GLY A 249 -24.49 -7.62 45.18
N ALA A 250 -23.66 -6.83 45.87
CA ALA A 250 -22.25 -7.08 46.22
C ALA A 250 -21.24 -6.88 45.06
N GLY A 251 -20.51 -5.76 45.13
CA GLY A 251 -19.04 -5.73 45.06
C GLY A 251 -18.32 -5.66 43.70
N ALA A 252 -17.83 -4.48 43.33
CA ALA A 252 -16.51 -4.25 42.69
C ALA A 252 -16.24 -2.72 42.72
N ALA A 253 -15.45 -2.19 43.67
CA ALA A 253 -13.98 -2.15 43.72
C ALA A 253 -13.33 -1.25 42.64
N ALA A 254 -13.04 -0.02 43.08
CA ALA A 254 -11.92 0.89 42.82
C ALA A 254 -11.03 0.72 41.56
N GLY A 255 -10.67 1.87 40.96
CA GLY A 255 -9.49 1.97 40.10
C GLY A 255 -9.37 3.28 39.33
N LEU A 256 -9.02 4.37 40.03
CA LEU A 256 -8.70 5.68 39.47
C LEU A 256 -7.19 5.76 39.26
N VAL A 257 -6.70 5.98 38.03
CA VAL A 257 -5.34 6.49 37.78
C VAL A 257 -5.39 7.50 36.64
N ALA A 258 -5.22 8.76 37.00
CA ALA A 258 -4.79 9.84 36.13
C ALA A 258 -3.26 9.97 36.25
N ILE A 259 -2.53 9.97 35.13
CA ILE A 259 -1.17 10.52 35.08
C ILE A 259 -1.07 11.45 33.88
N LEU A 260 -0.91 12.73 34.23
CA LEU A 260 -0.39 13.82 33.41
C LEU A 260 1.14 13.68 33.29
N ALA A 261 1.63 13.74 32.06
CA ALA A 261 2.95 14.27 31.71
C ALA A 261 2.83 14.77 30.25
N GLY A 262 3.10 16.02 29.88
CA GLY A 262 3.93 17.03 30.53
C GLY A 262 5.24 17.18 29.78
N GLY A 263 5.26 18.01 28.74
CA GLY A 263 6.39 18.90 28.47
C GLY A 263 7.39 18.54 27.35
N GLY A 264 7.57 19.52 26.45
CA GLY A 264 8.81 19.79 25.70
C GLY A 264 8.94 19.04 24.37
N GLY A 265 9.31 19.64 23.25
CA GLY A 265 9.83 20.98 22.97
C GLY A 265 10.50 20.96 21.59
N GLY A 266 10.44 22.10 20.89
CA GLY A 266 11.45 22.61 19.96
C GLY A 266 11.93 21.76 18.77
N GLY A 267 11.79 22.31 17.56
CA GLY A 267 12.64 21.91 16.44
C GLY A 267 12.06 22.20 15.07
N GLY A 268 11.91 23.48 14.71
CA GLY A 268 11.69 23.87 13.32
C GLY A 268 12.93 23.57 12.48
N ALA A 269 12.74 22.86 11.37
CA ALA A 269 13.71 22.77 10.30
C ALA A 269 13.13 23.48 9.07
N THR A 270 13.56 24.72 8.89
CA THR A 270 13.42 25.50 7.67
C THR A 270 14.33 24.90 6.60
N THR A 271 13.75 24.19 5.62
CA THR A 271 14.48 23.77 4.43
C THR A 271 14.66 24.97 3.50
N GLY A 272 15.83 25.61 3.59
CA GLY A 272 16.26 26.63 2.64
C GLY A 272 16.40 26.03 1.23
N GLY A 273 15.66 26.59 0.28
CA GLY A 273 15.78 26.26 -1.13
C GLY A 273 17.10 26.81 -1.69
N MET A 274 17.93 25.92 -2.23
CA MET A 274 19.09 26.29 -3.02
C MET A 274 18.63 26.47 -4.47
N THR A 275 18.70 27.70 -4.98
CA THR A 275 18.54 28.02 -6.40
C THR A 275 19.91 27.94 -7.05
N VAL A 276 20.09 27.01 -7.99
CA VAL A 276 21.29 26.96 -8.84
C VAL A 276 20.95 27.67 -10.14
N THR A 277 21.57 28.83 -10.35
CA THR A 277 21.50 29.59 -11.60
C THR A 277 22.72 29.23 -12.45
N PHE A 278 22.51 28.78 -13.69
CA PHE A 278 23.60 28.59 -14.65
C PHE A 278 23.75 29.88 -15.49
N PRO A 279 24.96 30.44 -15.62
CA PRO A 279 25.21 31.51 -16.58
C PRO A 279 25.34 30.96 -18.01
N ASN A 280 24.57 31.59 -18.91
CA ASN A 280 24.52 31.59 -20.39
C ASN A 280 25.19 30.44 -21.16
#